data_AF-A0A1X0RXE6-F1
#
_entry.id   AF-A0A1X0RXE6-F1
#
_cell.length_a   1.000
_cell.length_b   1.000
_cell.length_c   1.000
_cell.angle_alpha   90.00
_cell.angle_beta   90.00
_cell.angle_gamma   90.00
#
_symmetry.space_group_name_H-M   'P 1'
#
loop_
_entity.id
_entity.type
_entity.pdbx_description
1 polymer ?
#
loop_
_entity_poly.entity_id
_entity_poly.type
_entity_poly.pdbx_seq_one_letter_code
_entity_poly.pdbx_strand_id
1 'polypeptide(L)'
;MSILQRISRLSVFNTSVRSFTTSSTAFSETAATTTKTKPKGLYQFFENNQTLPKQVWTGRSWKAKELRQKSFEDLHKLWYVLLKERNLLATQKHEANRLNLPKQVWTNEGRMRKCQKSMARIKCVLYERQREYEKFMAEQAAKQTAKQEAKQA
;
A
#
# COMPACT_ATOMS: atom_id res chain seq x y z
N MET A 1 -63.06 2.77 2.54
CA MET A 1 -63.08 3.09 1.11
C MET A 1 -62.14 4.29 0.91
N SER A 2 -60.85 4.04 0.67
CA SER A 2 -60.20 4.27 -0.65
C SER A 2 -59.88 5.74 -0.92
N ILE A 3 -58.73 6.17 -1.42
CA ILE A 3 -57.48 5.53 -1.86
C ILE A 3 -56.43 6.65 -1.78
N LEU A 4 -55.23 6.30 -1.32
CA LEU A 4 -54.02 7.10 -1.26
C LEU A 4 -53.73 7.81 -2.59
N GLN A 5 -53.51 9.13 -2.55
CA GLN A 5 -52.95 9.87 -3.67
C GLN A 5 -51.44 9.56 -3.78
N ARG A 6 -51.09 8.88 -4.87
CA ARG A 6 -49.73 8.57 -5.31
C ARG A 6 -48.93 9.86 -5.53
N ILE A 7 -47.86 10.07 -4.76
CA ILE A 7 -46.77 10.95 -5.16
C ILE A 7 -45.71 10.10 -5.85
N SER A 8 -45.72 10.13 -7.18
CA SER A 8 -44.65 9.60 -8.03
C SER A 8 -43.46 10.55 -7.98
N ARG A 9 -42.42 10.22 -7.20
CA ARG A 9 -41.10 10.84 -7.35
C ARG A 9 -40.37 10.13 -8.48
N LEU A 10 -40.24 10.79 -9.62
CA LEU A 10 -39.36 10.35 -10.70
C LEU A 10 -37.91 10.40 -10.20
N SER A 11 -37.23 9.25 -10.24
CA SER A 11 -35.81 9.12 -9.96
C SER A 11 -35.01 9.69 -11.13
N VAL A 12 -34.28 10.78 -10.91
CA VAL A 12 -33.26 11.23 -11.84
C VAL A 12 -31.96 10.51 -11.47
N PHE A 13 -31.75 9.31 -12.02
CA PHE A 13 -30.43 8.71 -12.03
C PHE A 13 -29.61 9.38 -13.13
N ASN A 14 -28.81 10.37 -12.76
CA ASN A 14 -27.75 10.90 -13.61
C ASN A 14 -26.66 9.84 -13.72
N THR A 15 -26.78 8.94 -14.69
CA THR A 15 -25.71 8.02 -15.07
C THR A 15 -24.73 8.80 -15.95
N SER A 16 -23.75 9.44 -15.30
CA SER A 16 -22.54 9.89 -16.01
C SER A 16 -21.77 8.64 -16.42
N VAL A 17 -22.10 8.12 -17.60
CA VAL A 17 -21.31 7.11 -18.28
C VAL A 17 -19.98 7.76 -18.69
N ARG A 18 -18.95 7.60 -17.86
CA ARG A 18 -17.57 7.84 -18.27
C ARG A 18 -17.25 6.82 -19.37
N SER A 19 -17.31 7.27 -20.61
CA SER A 19 -16.76 6.56 -21.76
C SER A 19 -15.26 6.39 -21.56
N PHE A 20 -14.84 5.15 -21.29
CA PHE A 20 -13.44 4.79 -21.37
C PHE A 20 -13.10 4.56 -22.84
N THR A 21 -12.46 5.54 -23.48
CA THR A 21 -11.84 5.36 -24.79
C THR A 21 -10.64 4.44 -24.62
N THR A 22 -10.80 3.15 -24.91
CA THR A 22 -9.65 2.25 -25.06
C THR A 22 -9.02 2.52 -26.42
N SER A 23 -7.94 3.28 -26.45
CA SER A 23 -7.05 3.35 -27.61
C SER A 23 -6.45 1.96 -27.83
N SER A 24 -6.95 1.25 -28.83
CA SER A 24 -6.34 0.01 -29.31
C SER A 24 -5.02 0.36 -30.01
N THR A 25 -3.92 0.23 -29.31
CA THR A 25 -2.61 0.14 -29.96
C THR A 25 -2.46 -1.28 -30.49
N ALA A 26 -2.55 -1.43 -31.81
CA ALA A 26 -2.22 -2.67 -32.49
C ALA A 26 -0.74 -2.99 -32.24
N PHE A 27 -0.47 -4.09 -31.54
CA PHE A 27 0.88 -4.61 -31.36
C PHE A 27 1.27 -5.33 -32.65
N SER A 28 2.16 -4.74 -33.44
CA SER A 28 2.89 -5.46 -34.47
C SER A 28 3.86 -6.43 -33.80
N GLU A 29 3.65 -7.72 -34.05
CA GLU A 29 4.47 -8.82 -33.55
C GLU A 29 5.80 -8.86 -34.32
N THR A 30 6.78 -8.10 -33.86
CA THR A 30 8.19 -8.30 -34.24
C THR A 30 8.90 -8.99 -33.10
N ALA A 31 9.32 -10.23 -33.36
CA ALA A 31 10.07 -11.10 -32.46
C ALA A 31 11.18 -10.35 -31.70
N ALA A 32 11.00 -10.18 -30.40
CA ALA A 32 11.96 -9.53 -29.52
C ALA A 32 12.53 -10.53 -28.50
N THR A 33 13.84 -10.72 -28.58
CA THR A 33 14.72 -11.37 -27.60
C THR A 33 14.27 -11.10 -26.16
N THR A 34 14.10 -12.17 -25.37
CA THR A 34 13.58 -12.16 -23.98
C THR A 34 14.51 -11.41 -23.01
N THR A 35 14.52 -10.08 -23.08
CA THR A 35 14.97 -9.24 -21.98
C THR A 35 13.81 -9.13 -21.00
N LYS A 36 13.97 -9.66 -19.78
CA LYS A 36 12.94 -9.63 -18.71
C LYS A 36 12.63 -8.19 -18.30
N THR A 37 11.78 -7.52 -19.07
CA THR A 37 11.33 -6.17 -18.78
C THR A 37 10.33 -6.25 -17.64
N LYS A 38 10.60 -5.58 -16.51
CA LYS A 38 9.69 -5.57 -15.36
C LYS A 38 8.32 -5.01 -15.81
N PRO A 39 7.19 -5.57 -15.35
CA PRO A 39 5.87 -5.08 -15.71
C PRO A 39 5.74 -3.59 -15.37
N LYS A 40 5.26 -2.80 -16.34
CA LYS A 40 5.07 -1.35 -16.23
C LYS A 40 3.58 -1.04 -16.06
N GLY A 41 3.28 0.02 -15.30
CA GLY A 41 1.91 0.52 -15.13
C GLY A 41 0.98 -0.49 -14.44
N LEU A 42 -0.20 -0.71 -15.04
CA LEU A 42 -1.27 -1.55 -14.48
C LEU A 42 -0.85 -3.00 -14.24
N TYR A 43 0.08 -3.54 -15.02
CA TYR A 43 0.55 -4.90 -14.84
C TYR A 43 1.29 -5.14 -13.51
N GLN A 44 1.64 -4.07 -12.76
CA GLN A 44 2.22 -4.20 -11.42
C GLN A 44 1.23 -4.69 -10.35
N PHE A 45 -0.07 -4.66 -10.64
CA PHE A 45 -1.11 -5.19 -9.74
C PHE A 45 -1.30 -6.71 -9.89
N PHE A 46 -0.69 -7.31 -10.92
CA PHE A 46 -0.81 -8.74 -11.22
C PHE A 46 0.54 -9.44 -11.10
N GLU A 47 0.53 -10.63 -10.52
CA GLU A 47 1.74 -11.44 -10.35
C GLU A 47 1.85 -12.38 -11.55
N ASN A 48 3.00 -12.38 -12.23
CA ASN A 48 3.24 -13.18 -13.44
C ASN A 48 2.20 -12.99 -14.56
N ASN A 49 1.55 -11.83 -14.64
CA ASN A 49 0.43 -11.54 -15.54
C ASN A 49 -0.77 -12.49 -15.37
N GLN A 50 -0.92 -13.11 -14.19
CA GLN A 50 -2.06 -13.95 -13.83
C GLN A 50 -2.95 -13.22 -12.82
N THR A 51 -4.27 -13.45 -12.92
CA THR A 51 -5.26 -12.89 -11.99
C THR A 51 -5.15 -13.52 -10.61
N LEU A 52 -5.00 -14.85 -10.57
CA LEU A 52 -4.84 -15.64 -9.35
C LEU A 52 -3.70 -16.65 -9.53
N PRO A 53 -2.44 -16.25 -9.24
CA PRO A 53 -1.31 -17.16 -9.32
C PRO A 53 -1.38 -18.23 -8.23
N LYS A 54 -0.69 -19.36 -8.48
CA LYS A 54 -0.45 -20.37 -7.44
C LYS A 54 0.37 -19.77 -6.31
N GLN A 55 0.05 -20.17 -5.07
CA GLN A 55 0.80 -19.71 -3.90
C GLN A 55 2.29 -20.07 -4.02
N VAL A 56 3.13 -19.05 -3.86
CA VAL A 56 4.59 -19.20 -3.77
C VAL A 56 5.00 -19.11 -2.30
N TRP A 57 6.04 -19.86 -1.93
CA TRP A 57 6.63 -19.76 -0.61
C TRP A 57 7.15 -18.32 -0.38
N THR A 58 6.74 -17.71 0.73
CA THR A 58 7.12 -16.34 1.07
C THR A 58 7.97 -16.32 2.34
N GLY A 59 8.99 -15.47 2.35
CA GLY A 59 9.87 -15.28 3.50
C GLY A 59 9.15 -14.73 4.74
N ARG A 60 9.95 -14.35 5.75
CA ARG A 60 9.46 -13.72 6.97
C ARG A 60 9.21 -12.21 6.79
N SER A 61 8.48 -11.62 7.73
CA SER A 61 8.35 -10.16 7.85
C SER A 61 9.65 -9.50 8.35
N TRP A 62 9.81 -8.22 8.02
CA TRP A 62 10.93 -7.38 8.49
C TRP A 62 10.92 -7.21 10.00
N LYS A 63 12.04 -7.43 10.69
CA LYS A 63 12.14 -7.21 12.15
C LYS A 63 12.46 -5.74 12.44
N ALA A 64 11.98 -5.21 13.56
CA ALA A 64 12.24 -3.83 13.96
C ALA A 64 13.75 -3.53 14.12
N LYS A 65 14.51 -4.48 14.70
CA LYS A 65 15.98 -4.36 14.84
C LYS A 65 16.69 -4.11 13.51
N GLU A 66 16.23 -4.74 12.43
CA GLU A 66 16.81 -4.60 11.08
C GLU A 66 16.45 -3.25 10.46
N LEU A 67 15.21 -2.81 10.66
CA LEU A 67 14.72 -1.53 10.15
C LEU A 67 15.40 -0.34 10.85
N ARG A 68 15.79 -0.47 12.12
CA ARG A 68 16.54 0.57 12.85
C ARG A 68 17.90 0.86 12.25
N GLN A 69 18.53 -0.12 11.60
CA GLN A 69 19.84 0.02 10.95
C GLN A 69 19.76 0.69 9.57
N LYS A 70 18.56 0.99 9.05
CA LYS A 70 18.37 1.56 7.70
C LYS A 70 18.20 3.08 7.73
N SER A 71 18.67 3.75 6.69
CA SER A 71 18.48 5.19 6.51
C SER A 71 17.00 5.55 6.32
N PHE A 72 16.64 6.83 6.46
CA PHE A 72 15.27 7.28 6.17
C PHE A 72 14.89 7.02 4.71
N GLU A 73 15.81 7.30 3.78
CA GLU A 73 15.60 7.09 2.35
C GLU A 73 15.32 5.62 2.00
N ASP A 74 16.07 4.69 2.60
CA ASP A 74 15.85 3.25 2.41
C ASP A 74 14.50 2.79 2.96
N LEU A 75 14.11 3.28 4.14
CA LEU A 75 12.80 2.98 4.72
C LEU A 75 11.66 3.54 3.86
N HIS A 76 11.85 4.72 3.27
CA HIS A 76 10.90 5.33 2.35
C HIS A 76 10.76 4.53 1.04
N LYS A 77 11.88 4.11 0.44
CA LYS A 77 11.86 3.20 -0.72
C LYS A 77 11.19 1.86 -0.39
N LEU A 78 11.55 1.27 0.75
CA LEU A 78 10.98 0.00 1.21
C LEU A 78 9.47 0.12 1.46
N TRP A 79 9.00 1.25 1.99
CA TRP A 79 7.58 1.51 2.17
C TRP A 79 6.81 1.38 0.85
N TYR A 80 7.30 1.94 -0.25
CA TYR A 80 6.66 1.82 -1.56
C TYR A 80 6.75 0.41 -2.16
N VAL A 81 7.83 -0.33 -1.88
CA VAL A 81 7.91 -1.75 -2.25
C VAL A 81 6.81 -2.55 -1.56
N LEU A 82 6.66 -2.38 -0.24
CA LEU A 82 5.60 -3.03 0.53
C LEU A 82 4.20 -2.55 0.15
N LEU A 83 4.05 -1.27 -0.22
CA LEU A 83 2.77 -0.72 -0.66
C LEU A 83 2.29 -1.38 -1.96
N LYS A 84 3.19 -1.54 -2.95
CA LYS A 84 2.87 -2.23 -4.21
C LYS A 84 2.48 -3.68 -3.97
N GLU A 85 3.24 -4.37 -3.13
CA GLU A 85 2.93 -5.73 -2.70
C GLU A 85 1.55 -5.82 -2.03
N ARG A 86 1.25 -4.93 -1.09
CA ARG A 86 -0.07 -4.89 -0.42
C ARG A 86 -1.21 -4.67 -1.42
N ASN A 87 -1.01 -3.80 -2.41
CA ASN A 87 -2.02 -3.50 -3.42
C ASN A 87 -2.23 -4.70 -4.35
N LEU A 88 -1.16 -5.37 -4.78
CA LEU A 88 -1.24 -6.62 -5.57
C LEU A 88 -2.04 -7.70 -4.82
N LEU A 89 -1.77 -7.90 -3.53
CA LEU A 89 -2.50 -8.87 -2.71
C LEU A 89 -3.96 -8.48 -2.50
N ALA A 90 -4.27 -7.19 -2.44
CA ALA A 90 -5.64 -6.70 -2.35
C ALA A 90 -6.43 -6.99 -3.63
N THR A 91 -5.81 -6.80 -4.81
CA THR A 91 -6.41 -7.17 -6.11
C THR A 91 -6.70 -8.66 -6.17
N GLN A 92 -5.73 -9.51 -5.81
CA GLN A 92 -5.93 -10.97 -5.75
C GLN A 92 -7.05 -11.37 -4.79
N LYS A 93 -7.11 -10.74 -3.61
CA LYS A 93 -8.17 -11.00 -2.62
C LYS A 93 -9.55 -10.63 -3.15
N HIS A 94 -9.64 -9.50 -3.85
CA HIS A 94 -10.89 -9.05 -4.46
C HIS A 94 -11.36 -10.02 -5.55
N GLU A 95 -10.47 -10.44 -6.45
CA GLU A 95 -10.80 -11.43 -7.48
C GLU A 95 -11.18 -12.80 -6.89
N ALA A 96 -10.47 -13.27 -5.86
CA ALA A 96 -10.81 -14.51 -5.18
C ALA A 96 -12.21 -14.45 -4.54
N ASN A 97 -12.57 -13.31 -3.94
CA ASN A 97 -13.91 -13.08 -3.40
C ASN A 97 -14.96 -13.02 -4.50
N ARG A 98 -14.67 -12.33 -5.63
CA ARG A 98 -15.56 -12.24 -6.78
C ARG A 98 -15.88 -13.61 -7.39
N LEU A 99 -14.89 -14.51 -7.40
CA LEU A 99 -15.02 -15.89 -7.88
C LEU A 99 -15.56 -16.85 -6.80
N ASN A 100 -15.91 -16.36 -5.61
CA ASN A 100 -16.36 -17.17 -4.46
C ASN A 100 -15.42 -18.34 -4.13
N LEU A 101 -14.11 -18.12 -4.28
CA LEU A 101 -13.14 -19.18 -4.01
C LEU A 101 -13.09 -19.49 -2.50
N PRO A 102 -13.07 -20.77 -2.11
CA PRO A 102 -12.89 -21.15 -0.73
C PRO A 102 -11.50 -20.75 -0.24
N LYS A 103 -11.37 -20.43 1.05
CA LYS A 103 -10.11 -19.99 1.69
C LYS A 103 -8.97 -21.01 1.54
N GLN A 104 -9.31 -22.29 1.36
CA GLN A 104 -8.38 -23.38 1.11
C GLN A 104 -7.65 -23.22 -0.23
N VAL A 105 -8.28 -22.59 -1.22
CA VAL A 105 -7.73 -22.36 -2.56
C VAL A 105 -6.92 -21.08 -2.62
N TRP A 106 -7.37 -20.01 -1.94
CA TRP A 106 -6.61 -18.75 -1.83
C TRP A 106 -6.06 -18.54 -0.42
N THR A 107 -4.79 -18.90 -0.20
CA THR A 107 -4.16 -18.90 1.13
C THR A 107 -3.23 -17.70 1.39
N ASN A 108 -3.28 -16.66 0.54
CA ASN A 108 -2.36 -15.50 0.62
C ASN A 108 -2.61 -14.53 1.79
N GLU A 109 -3.59 -14.81 2.66
CA GLU A 109 -3.87 -14.02 3.87
C GLU A 109 -2.63 -13.90 4.79
N GLY A 110 -1.84 -14.97 4.91
CA GLY A 110 -0.59 -14.94 5.69
C GLY A 110 0.46 -13.98 5.11
N ARG A 111 0.57 -13.92 3.78
CA ARG A 111 1.47 -12.99 3.06
C ARG A 111 1.04 -11.54 3.31
N MET A 112 -0.26 -11.28 3.25
CA MET A 112 -0.83 -9.97 3.56
C MET A 112 -0.52 -9.52 5.00
N ARG A 113 -0.69 -10.41 6.00
CA ARG A 113 -0.34 -10.12 7.39
C ARG A 113 1.15 -9.84 7.58
N LYS A 114 2.04 -10.58 6.90
CA LYS A 114 3.50 -10.33 6.93
C LYS A 114 3.85 -8.95 6.37
N CYS A 115 3.20 -8.53 5.28
CA CYS A 115 3.37 -7.22 4.68
C CYS A 115 2.91 -6.11 5.63
N GLN A 116 1.68 -6.21 6.16
CA GLN A 116 1.13 -5.27 7.15
C GLN A 116 2.01 -5.16 8.39
N LYS A 117 2.51 -6.27 8.92
CA LYS A 117 3.42 -6.29 10.08
C LYS A 117 4.73 -5.56 9.80
N SER A 118 5.27 -5.69 8.59
CA SER A 118 6.48 -4.98 8.17
C SER A 118 6.21 -3.47 8.06
N MET A 119 5.09 -3.06 7.46
CA MET A 119 4.69 -1.65 7.36
C MET A 119 4.46 -1.02 8.74
N ALA A 120 3.78 -1.71 9.65
CA ALA A 120 3.56 -1.24 11.01
C ALA A 120 4.88 -0.99 11.75
N ARG A 121 5.85 -1.91 11.61
CA ARG A 121 7.18 -1.76 12.21
C ARG A 121 7.97 -0.58 11.64
N ILE A 122 7.84 -0.29 10.34
CA ILE A 122 8.44 0.92 9.76
C ILE A 122 7.88 2.17 10.44
N LYS A 123 6.55 2.28 10.61
CA LYS A 123 5.93 3.41 11.32
C LYS A 123 6.43 3.51 12.76
N CYS A 124 6.50 2.39 13.49
CA CYS A 124 7.02 2.38 14.85
C CYS A 124 8.45 2.92 14.92
N VAL A 125 9.35 2.48 14.02
CA VAL A 125 10.75 2.94 13.99
C VAL A 125 10.85 4.43 13.67
N LEU A 126 10.05 4.93 12.73
CA LEU A 126 10.03 6.37 12.41
C LEU A 126 9.52 7.20 13.59
N TYR A 127 8.48 6.74 14.26
CA TYR A 127 7.95 7.39 15.47
C TYR A 127 8.95 7.37 16.63
N GLU A 128 9.65 6.25 16.85
CA GLU A 128 10.75 6.16 17.82
C GLU A 128 11.81 7.24 17.53
N ARG A 129 12.28 7.35 16.28
CA ARG A 129 13.31 8.32 15.88
C ARG A 129 12.86 9.76 16.10
N GLN A 130 11.63 10.09 15.70
CA GLN A 130 11.07 11.43 15.89
C GLN A 130 11.03 11.79 17.38
N ARG A 131 10.51 10.88 18.21
CA ARG A 131 10.38 11.12 19.64
C ARG A 131 11.73 11.32 20.33
N GLU A 132 12.76 10.57 19.96
CA GLU A 132 14.10 10.79 20.54
C GLU A 132 14.74 12.10 20.05
N TYR A 133 14.49 12.51 18.81
CA TYR A 133 14.93 13.81 18.30
C TYR A 133 14.26 14.98 19.05
N GLU A 134 12.94 14.91 19.26
CA GLU A 134 12.19 15.93 20.00
C GLU A 134 12.70 16.07 21.44
N LYS A 135 12.95 14.96 22.14
CA LYS A 135 13.55 14.97 23.47
C LYS A 135 14.93 15.63 23.48
N PHE A 136 15.80 15.24 22.54
CA PHE A 136 17.13 15.82 22.43
C PHE A 136 17.07 17.34 22.21
N MET A 137 16.21 17.81 21.31
CA MET A 137 16.04 19.24 21.04
C MET A 137 15.51 20.01 22.27
N ALA A 138 14.55 19.43 23.00
CA ALA A 138 14.03 20.02 24.23
C ALA A 138 15.11 20.15 25.32
N GLU A 139 15.96 19.12 25.49
CA GLU A 139 17.08 19.17 26.43
C GLU A 139 18.13 20.24 26.05
N GLN A 140 18.41 20.42 24.76
CA GLN A 140 19.33 21.46 24.31
C GLN A 140 18.76 22.85 24.53
N ALA A 141 17.46 23.05 24.28
CA ALA A 141 16.79 24.32 24.55
C ALA A 141 16.86 24.68 26.05
N ALA A 142 16.57 23.72 26.95
CA ALA A 142 16.66 23.93 28.40
C ALA A 142 18.10 24.26 28.86
N LYS A 143 19.11 23.64 28.25
CA LYS A 143 20.52 23.98 28.53
C LYS A 143 20.89 25.38 28.03
N GLN A 144 20.31 25.82 26.92
CA GLN A 144 20.55 27.17 26.39
C GLN A 144 19.88 28.24 27.25
N THR A 145 18.64 28.02 27.70
CA THR A 145 17.94 28.96 28.58
C THR A 145 18.66 29.11 29.92
N ALA A 146 19.08 28.00 30.56
CA ALA A 146 19.84 28.04 31.81
C ALA A 146 21.17 28.80 31.66
N LYS A 147 21.86 28.65 30.53
CA LYS A 147 23.09 29.42 30.23
C LYS A 147 22.83 30.90 29.98
N GLN A 148 21.65 31.27 29.47
CA GLN A 148 21.27 32.68 29.28
C GLN A 148 20.93 33.33 30.62
N GLU A 149 20.16 32.65 31.46
CA GLU A 149 19.83 33.09 32.82
C GLU A 149 21.10 33.28 33.66
N ALA A 150 22.03 32.33 33.62
CA ALA A 150 23.31 32.43 34.34
C ALA A 150 24.26 33.53 33.82
N LYS A 151 24.02 34.06 32.62
CA LYS A 151 24.75 35.23 32.10
C LYS A 151 24.07 36.56 32.42
N GLN A 152 22.78 36.51 32.75
CA GLN A 152 21.97 37.68 33.10
C GLN A 152 21.99 37.96 34.60
N ALA A 153 22.23 36.94 35.42
CA ALA A 153 22.56 37.05 36.85
C ALA A 153 24.03 37.47 37.04
#